data_AF-A0A2N6FP70-F1
#
_entry.id   AF-A0A2N6FP70-F1
#
_cell.length_a   1.000
_cell.length_b   1.000
_cell.length_c   1.000
_cell.angle_alpha   90.00
_cell.angle_beta   90.00
_cell.angle_gamma   90.00
#
_symmetry.space_group_name_H-M   'P 1'
#
loop_
_entity.id
_entity.type
_entity.pdbx_description
1 polymer ?
#
loop_
_entity_poly.entity_id
_entity_poly.type
_entity_poly.pdbx_seq_one_letter_code
_entity_poly.pdbx_strand_id
1 'polypeptide(L)'
;MSTEEKNKHGVGAFVLAGISFIPLIGIFTGVICIIIAAIGRKTNSRLLGFLGFAGIIFSVVLYGSMFYKLFQGDGLGGKNFEPHAISAMTSLVRNIEYIKLQSGSYPKNMEEVRGNLKEGEIVFSYDVSGPMKMGQKQRDFHYEVINNGNNYLLFGVGLDAEPFTQDDIYPLIDPVKDQNIGWVKSK
;
A
#
# COMPACT_ATOMS: atom_id res chain seq x y z
N MET A 1 27.35 13.13 46.59
CA MET A 1 26.46 12.07 46.10
C MET A 1 25.91 11.33 47.31
N SER A 2 24.61 11.46 47.59
CA SER A 2 23.99 10.83 48.77
C SER A 2 23.94 9.31 48.60
N THR A 3 23.85 8.56 49.71
CA THR A 3 23.74 7.09 49.70
C THR A 3 22.54 6.61 48.87
N GLU A 4 21.52 7.46 48.75
CA GLU A 4 20.30 7.23 47.98
C GLU A 4 20.50 7.34 46.46
N GLU A 5 21.39 8.22 45.99
CA GLU A 5 21.73 8.36 44.56
C GLU A 5 22.55 7.18 44.05
N LYS A 6 23.42 6.60 44.88
CA LYS A 6 24.18 5.39 44.54
C LYS A 6 23.26 4.18 44.30
N ASN A 7 22.09 4.16 44.93
CA ASN A 7 21.12 3.06 44.86
C ASN A 7 20.02 3.27 43.80
N LYS A 8 20.28 4.11 42.79
CA LYS A 8 19.42 4.30 41.61
C LYS A 8 20.17 3.91 40.33
N HIS A 9 19.44 3.43 39.34
CA HIS A 9 19.95 3.30 37.97
C HIS A 9 20.17 4.70 37.38
N GLY A 10 21.28 4.86 36.65
CA GLY A 10 21.63 6.12 36.02
C GLY A 10 20.77 6.43 34.79
N VAL A 11 20.87 7.66 34.31
CA VAL A 11 20.10 8.19 33.16
C VAL A 11 20.23 7.30 31.92
N GLY A 12 21.42 6.73 31.66
CA GLY A 12 21.64 5.83 30.52
C GLY A 12 20.72 4.61 30.48
N ALA A 13 20.33 4.06 31.65
CA ALA A 13 19.39 2.95 31.70
C ALA A 13 17.98 3.38 31.24
N PHE A 14 17.56 4.60 31.57
CA PHE A 14 16.27 5.13 31.14
C PHE A 14 16.28 5.58 29.68
N VAL A 15 17.42 6.03 29.15
CA VAL A 15 17.59 6.25 27.71
C VAL A 15 17.43 4.92 26.96
N LEU A 16 18.05 3.84 27.44
CA LEU A 16 17.86 2.49 26.87
C LEU A 16 16.40 2.04 26.94
N ALA A 17 15.69 2.34 28.03
CA ALA A 17 14.27 2.05 28.15
C ALA A 17 13.43 2.87 27.16
N GLY A 18 13.80 4.13 26.90
CA GLY A 18 13.18 4.93 25.83
C GLY A 18 13.38 4.32 24.44
N ILE A 19 14.58 3.79 24.16
CA ILE A 19 14.90 3.11 22.90
C ILE A 19 14.05 1.84 22.72
N SER A 20 13.53 1.24 23.80
CA SER A 20 12.62 0.08 23.71
C SER A 20 11.31 0.35 22.96
N PHE A 21 10.98 1.62 22.72
CA PHE A 21 9.83 2.03 21.92
C PHE A 21 10.14 2.21 20.43
N ILE A 22 11.41 2.08 20.01
CA ILE A 22 11.76 2.08 18.59
C ILE A 22 11.38 0.72 17.99
N PRO A 23 10.54 0.66 16.96
CA PRO A 23 10.15 -0.61 16.35
C PRO A 23 11.37 -1.43 15.85
N LEU A 24 11.26 -2.76 15.83
CA LEU A 24 12.31 -3.75 15.55
C LEU A 24 13.40 -3.86 16.64
N ILE A 25 14.10 -2.76 16.90
CA ILE A 25 15.25 -2.74 17.84
C ILE A 25 14.76 -2.78 19.29
N GLY A 26 13.56 -2.26 19.54
CA GLY A 26 13.00 -2.04 20.85
C GLY A 26 12.77 -3.30 21.68
N ILE A 27 12.56 -4.44 21.02
CA ILE A 27 12.44 -5.73 21.71
C ILE A 27 13.76 -6.09 22.42
N PHE A 28 14.89 -5.93 21.74
CA PHE A 28 16.21 -6.24 22.31
C PHE A 28 16.55 -5.32 23.49
N THR A 29 16.34 -4.02 23.32
CA THR A 29 16.63 -3.04 24.38
C THR A 29 15.65 -3.16 25.55
N GLY A 30 14.39 -3.51 25.30
CA GLY A 30 13.41 -3.84 26.33
C GLY A 30 13.82 -5.04 27.18
N VAL A 31 14.29 -6.13 26.55
CA VAL A 31 14.80 -7.31 27.26
C VAL A 31 16.03 -6.96 28.11
N ILE A 32 16.96 -6.18 27.56
CA ILE A 32 18.14 -5.69 28.31
C ILE A 32 17.71 -4.90 29.54
N CYS A 33 16.72 -4.00 29.42
CA CYS A 33 16.21 -3.21 30.55
C CYS A 33 15.58 -4.09 31.64
N ILE A 34 14.84 -5.14 31.27
CA ILE A 34 14.26 -6.09 32.22
C ILE A 34 15.37 -6.86 32.96
N ILE A 35 16.42 -7.28 32.26
CA ILE A 35 17.57 -7.98 32.87
C ILE A 35 18.31 -7.04 33.84
N ILE A 36 18.60 -5.80 33.44
CA ILE A 36 19.26 -4.80 34.29
C ILE A 36 18.41 -4.50 35.54
N ALA A 37 17.09 -4.40 35.39
CA ALA A 37 16.18 -4.22 36.50
C ALA A 37 16.18 -5.42 37.47
N ALA A 38 16.15 -6.65 36.94
CA ALA A 38 16.10 -7.87 37.72
C ALA A 38 17.40 -8.13 38.52
N ILE A 39 18.56 -7.87 37.91
CA ILE A 39 19.88 -8.05 38.55
C ILE A 39 20.19 -6.90 39.50
N GLY A 40 19.95 -5.66 39.08
CA GLY A 40 20.36 -4.48 39.83
C GLY A 40 19.61 -4.27 41.14
N ARG A 41 18.33 -4.71 41.22
CA ARG A 41 17.45 -4.58 42.40
C ARG A 41 17.49 -3.23 43.13
N LYS A 42 17.86 -2.18 42.41
CA LYS A 42 17.87 -0.78 42.84
C LYS A 42 16.46 -0.24 43.02
N THR A 43 16.34 0.87 43.74
CA THR A 43 15.07 1.51 44.11
C THR A 43 14.15 1.77 42.91
N ASN A 44 14.71 2.14 41.76
CA ASN A 44 13.99 2.43 40.52
C ASN A 44 13.96 1.27 39.50
N SER A 45 14.36 0.05 39.90
CA SER A 45 14.39 -1.12 38.99
C SER A 45 13.00 -1.51 38.50
N ARG A 46 11.97 -1.39 39.35
CA ARG A 46 10.59 -1.69 38.94
C ARG A 46 10.14 -0.80 37.78
N LEU A 47 10.46 0.49 37.84
CA LEU A 47 10.14 1.45 36.78
C LEU A 47 10.92 1.12 35.50
N LEU A 48 12.21 0.83 35.61
CA LEU A 48 13.05 0.49 34.46
C LEU A 48 12.55 -0.78 33.75
N GLY A 49 12.24 -1.84 34.50
CA GLY A 49 11.71 -3.08 33.96
C GLY A 49 10.32 -2.91 33.34
N PHE A 50 9.46 -2.10 33.96
CA PHE A 50 8.15 -1.76 33.41
C PHE A 50 8.24 -1.03 32.08
N LEU A 51 9.14 -0.04 31.95
CA LEU A 51 9.33 0.69 30.69
C LEU A 51 9.85 -0.24 29.58
N GLY A 52 10.80 -1.13 29.88
CA GLY A 52 11.28 -2.12 28.92
C GLY A 52 10.19 -3.10 28.48
N PHE A 53 9.36 -3.57 29.42
CA PHE A 53 8.20 -4.41 29.10
C PHE A 53 7.17 -3.67 28.23
N ALA A 54 6.86 -2.42 28.57
CA ALA A 54 5.94 -1.59 27.80
C ALA A 54 6.42 -1.37 26.35
N GLY A 55 7.72 -1.16 26.13
CA GLY A 55 8.29 -1.06 24.78
C GLY A 55 8.19 -2.35 23.95
N ILE A 56 8.39 -3.51 24.59
CA ILE A 56 8.17 -4.81 23.95
C ILE A 56 6.69 -4.96 23.55
N ILE A 57 5.77 -4.70 24.47
CA ILE A 57 4.32 -4.78 24.19
C ILE A 57 3.93 -3.81 23.08
N PHE A 58 4.45 -2.58 23.09
CA PHE A 58 4.23 -1.62 22.02
C PHE A 58 4.63 -2.18 20.65
N SER A 59 5.82 -2.78 20.55
CA SER A 59 6.28 -3.42 19.31
C SER A 59 5.38 -4.58 18.89
N VAL A 60 5.01 -5.46 19.82
CA VAL A 60 4.15 -6.62 19.54
C VAL A 60 2.76 -6.19 19.07
N VAL A 61 2.15 -5.19 19.73
CA VAL A 61 0.82 -4.68 19.34
C VAL A 61 0.88 -4.00 17.97
N LEU A 62 1.91 -3.18 17.72
CA LEU A 62 2.09 -2.49 16.44
C LEU A 62 2.21 -3.50 15.30
N TYR A 63 3.16 -4.43 15.38
CA TYR A 63 3.34 -5.43 14.33
C TYR A 63 2.21 -6.46 14.27
N GLY A 64 1.70 -6.90 15.41
CA GLY A 64 0.55 -7.79 15.49
C GLY A 64 -0.67 -7.21 14.78
N SER A 65 -0.96 -5.93 14.99
CA SER A 65 -2.06 -5.24 14.30
C SER A 65 -1.83 -5.08 12.79
N MET A 66 -0.58 -4.82 12.35
CA MET A 66 -0.22 -4.75 10.93
C MET A 66 -0.36 -6.11 10.24
N PHE A 67 0.18 -7.18 10.85
CA PHE A 67 0.07 -8.54 10.32
C PHE A 67 -1.37 -9.06 10.35
N TYR A 68 -2.13 -8.76 11.41
CA TYR A 68 -3.55 -9.15 11.50
C TYR A 68 -4.37 -8.59 10.33
N LYS A 69 -4.15 -7.32 9.97
CA LYS A 69 -4.78 -6.70 8.78
C LYS A 69 -4.31 -7.35 7.48
N LEU A 70 -3.02 -7.69 7.38
CA LEU A 70 -2.47 -8.36 6.21
C LEU A 70 -3.12 -9.73 5.93
N PHE A 71 -3.43 -10.51 6.97
CA PHE A 71 -3.94 -11.88 6.83
C PHE A 71 -5.47 -12.01 6.74
N GLN A 72 -6.26 -10.97 7.05
CA GLN A 72 -7.73 -11.04 7.05
C GLN A 72 -8.41 -10.79 5.70
N GLY A 73 -7.68 -10.85 4.60
CA GLY A 73 -8.23 -10.69 3.25
C GLY A 73 -8.34 -9.24 2.78
N ASP A 74 -8.39 -8.27 3.70
CA ASP A 74 -8.30 -6.84 3.35
C ASP A 74 -6.86 -6.36 3.15
N GLY A 75 -5.84 -7.20 3.36
CA GLY A 75 -4.42 -6.82 3.20
C GLY A 75 -4.06 -5.48 3.86
N LEU A 76 -3.05 -4.79 3.34
CA LEU A 76 -2.91 -3.33 3.50
C LEU A 76 -3.73 -2.55 2.46
N GLY A 77 -4.57 -3.21 1.64
CA GLY A 77 -5.08 -2.62 0.41
C GLY A 77 -6.40 -3.10 -0.18
N GLY A 78 -7.11 -4.05 0.44
CA GLY A 78 -8.34 -4.67 -0.04
C GLY A 78 -9.51 -3.75 -0.38
N LYS A 79 -9.44 -2.46 -0.02
CA LYS A 79 -10.23 -1.36 -0.63
C LYS A 79 -9.42 -0.09 -0.89
N ASN A 80 -8.16 -0.03 -0.48
CA ASN A 80 -7.31 1.16 -0.70
C ASN A 80 -6.75 1.21 -2.13
N PHE A 81 -6.81 0.10 -2.87
CA PHE A 81 -6.36 0.00 -4.26
C PHE A 81 -7.35 0.63 -5.25
N GLU A 82 -8.64 0.58 -4.96
CA GLU A 82 -9.70 1.07 -5.83
C GLU A 82 -9.53 2.55 -6.24
N PRO A 83 -9.30 3.52 -5.33
CA PRO A 83 -9.10 4.91 -5.73
C PRO A 83 -7.89 5.11 -6.66
N HIS A 84 -6.83 4.34 -6.46
CA HIS A 84 -5.64 4.40 -7.31
C HIS A 84 -5.90 3.81 -8.69
N ALA A 85 -6.62 2.68 -8.77
CA ALA A 85 -7.02 2.08 -10.03
C ALA A 85 -7.95 3.01 -10.82
N ILE A 86 -8.96 3.57 -10.16
CA ILE A 86 -9.87 4.56 -10.74
C ILE A 86 -9.09 5.75 -11.30
N SER A 87 -8.19 6.34 -10.51
CA SER A 87 -7.40 7.51 -10.93
C SER A 87 -6.48 7.19 -12.12
N ALA A 88 -5.85 6.00 -12.11
CA ALA A 88 -4.99 5.53 -13.18
C ALA A 88 -5.79 5.36 -14.49
N MET A 89 -6.89 4.62 -14.45
CA MET A 89 -7.75 4.39 -15.61
C MET A 89 -8.37 5.68 -16.14
N THR A 90 -8.82 6.57 -15.26
CA THR A 90 -9.39 7.87 -15.67
C THR A 90 -8.37 8.71 -16.46
N SER A 91 -7.11 8.69 -16.02
CA SER A 91 -6.01 9.32 -16.77
C SER A 91 -5.72 8.56 -18.07
N LEU A 92 -5.80 7.23 -18.05
CA LEU A 92 -5.55 6.38 -19.20
C LEU A 92 -6.54 6.59 -20.33
N VAL A 93 -7.83 6.74 -20.02
CA VAL A 93 -8.91 7.04 -20.98
C VAL A 93 -8.52 8.25 -21.82
N ARG A 94 -8.11 9.36 -21.18
CA ARG A 94 -7.69 10.57 -21.89
C ARG A 94 -6.53 10.31 -22.85
N ASN A 95 -5.55 9.50 -22.44
CA ASN A 95 -4.40 9.17 -23.28
C ASN A 95 -4.81 8.27 -24.46
N ILE A 96 -5.67 7.27 -24.23
CA ILE A 96 -6.18 6.39 -25.29
C ILE A 96 -6.97 7.17 -26.33
N GLU A 97 -7.85 8.09 -25.90
CA GLU A 97 -8.56 8.98 -26.83
C GLU A 97 -7.59 9.87 -27.61
N TYR A 98 -6.59 10.42 -26.94
CA TYR A 98 -5.57 11.24 -27.59
C TYR A 98 -4.77 10.45 -28.64
N ILE A 99 -4.39 9.20 -28.34
CA ILE A 99 -3.70 8.32 -29.29
C ILE A 99 -4.58 8.08 -30.51
N LYS A 100 -5.87 7.78 -30.34
CA LYS A 100 -6.81 7.64 -31.47
C LYS A 100 -6.88 8.91 -32.32
N LEU A 101 -6.89 10.09 -31.71
CA LEU A 101 -6.90 11.35 -32.46
C LEU A 101 -5.63 11.52 -33.31
N GLN A 102 -4.49 10.96 -32.89
CA GLN A 102 -3.24 11.02 -33.62
C GLN A 102 -3.10 9.96 -34.71
N SER A 103 -3.46 8.71 -34.40
CA SER A 103 -3.24 7.55 -35.28
C SER A 103 -4.45 7.20 -36.15
N GLY A 104 -5.63 7.77 -35.83
CA GLY A 104 -6.92 7.45 -36.46
C GLY A 104 -7.59 6.18 -35.94
N SER A 105 -6.96 5.41 -35.04
CA SER A 105 -7.52 4.16 -34.50
C SER A 105 -7.11 3.93 -33.05
N TYR A 106 -7.92 3.19 -32.30
CA TYR A 106 -7.55 2.80 -30.93
C TYR A 106 -6.38 1.79 -30.97
N PRO A 107 -5.44 1.87 -30.00
CA PRO A 107 -4.43 0.82 -29.78
C PRO A 107 -5.07 -0.55 -29.64
N LYS A 108 -4.40 -1.63 -30.06
CA LYS A 108 -4.98 -2.98 -30.00
C LYS A 108 -4.87 -3.62 -28.62
N ASN A 109 -3.89 -3.20 -27.83
CA ASN A 109 -3.61 -3.76 -26.51
C ASN A 109 -2.86 -2.74 -25.63
N MET A 110 -2.70 -3.06 -24.35
CA MET A 110 -2.02 -2.22 -23.37
C MET A 110 -0.52 -1.99 -23.68
N GLU A 111 0.13 -2.90 -24.39
CA GLU A 111 1.52 -2.71 -24.82
C GLU A 111 1.62 -1.60 -25.88
N GLU A 112 0.69 -1.55 -26.82
CA GLU A 112 0.60 -0.49 -27.81
C GLU A 112 0.21 0.85 -27.18
N VAL A 113 -0.67 0.86 -26.16
CA VAL A 113 -0.95 2.08 -25.38
C VAL A 113 0.35 2.64 -24.79
N ARG A 114 1.15 1.79 -24.12
CA ARG A 114 2.43 2.20 -23.53
C ARG A 114 3.46 2.64 -24.57
N GLY A 115 3.52 1.97 -25.71
CA GLY A 115 4.44 2.31 -26.79
C GLY A 115 4.15 3.66 -27.47
N ASN A 116 2.92 4.18 -27.35
CA ASN A 116 2.54 5.49 -27.89
C ASN A 116 2.69 6.64 -26.87
N LEU A 117 3.02 6.35 -25.61
CA LEU A 117 3.27 7.39 -24.60
C LEU A 117 4.57 8.12 -24.93
N LYS A 118 4.58 9.44 -24.79
CA LYS A 118 5.77 10.26 -25.03
C LYS A 118 6.75 10.16 -23.88
N GLU A 119 8.03 10.38 -24.19
CA GLU A 119 9.06 10.50 -23.16
C GLU A 119 8.73 11.64 -22.19
N GLY A 120 8.67 11.31 -20.90
CA GLY A 120 8.28 12.24 -19.82
C GLY A 120 6.80 12.19 -19.42
N GLU A 121 5.93 11.48 -20.15
CA GLU A 121 4.54 11.27 -19.71
C GLU A 121 4.48 10.26 -18.56
N ILE A 122 3.98 10.70 -17.40
CA ILE A 122 3.77 9.82 -16.24
C ILE A 122 2.34 9.29 -16.29
N VAL A 123 2.17 8.13 -16.93
CA VAL A 123 0.88 7.44 -17.05
C VAL A 123 0.96 6.05 -16.41
N PHE A 124 0.16 5.84 -15.36
CA PHE A 124 0.05 4.55 -14.69
C PHE A 124 -0.78 3.59 -15.53
N SER A 125 -0.12 2.66 -16.22
CA SER A 125 -0.71 1.76 -17.23
C SER A 125 -0.81 0.29 -16.80
N TYR A 126 -0.56 0.00 -15.52
CA TYR A 126 -0.71 -1.33 -14.95
C TYR A 126 -1.86 -1.36 -13.96
N ASP A 127 -2.50 -2.51 -13.87
CA ASP A 127 -3.63 -2.71 -12.99
C ASP A 127 -3.18 -2.74 -11.52
N VAL A 128 -3.70 -1.77 -10.78
CA VAL A 128 -3.47 -1.59 -9.34
C VAL A 128 -4.75 -1.79 -8.54
N SER A 129 -5.79 -2.43 -9.11
CA SER A 129 -7.07 -2.71 -8.44
C SER A 129 -7.01 -3.85 -7.41
N GLY A 130 -5.96 -4.67 -7.43
CA GLY A 130 -5.81 -5.79 -6.53
C GLY A 130 -4.36 -6.02 -6.07
N PRO A 131 -4.15 -6.91 -5.09
CA PRO A 131 -2.83 -7.21 -4.57
C PRO A 131 -1.97 -7.91 -5.62
N MET A 132 -0.77 -7.37 -5.86
CA MET A 132 0.24 -8.02 -6.67
C MET A 132 0.90 -9.13 -5.87
N LYS A 133 0.85 -10.38 -6.37
CA LYS A 133 1.57 -11.50 -5.75
C LYS A 133 3.07 -11.31 -5.98
N MET A 134 3.86 -11.52 -4.94
CA MET A 134 5.33 -11.43 -5.00
C MET A 134 5.87 -12.38 -6.08
N GLY A 135 6.68 -11.85 -7.01
CA GLY A 135 7.27 -12.63 -8.10
C GLY A 135 6.38 -12.82 -9.34
N GLN A 136 5.15 -12.27 -9.35
CA GLN A 136 4.34 -12.23 -10.57
C GLN A 136 4.65 -10.98 -11.40
N LYS A 137 4.45 -11.08 -12.73
CA LYS A 137 4.49 -9.92 -13.63
C LYS A 137 3.35 -8.97 -13.26
N GLN A 138 3.57 -7.66 -13.41
CA GLN A 138 2.49 -6.67 -13.26
C GLN A 138 1.33 -7.03 -14.20
N ARG A 139 0.11 -6.99 -13.65
CA ARG A 139 -1.13 -7.24 -14.37
C ARG A 139 -1.47 -6.00 -15.21
N ASP A 140 -1.94 -6.20 -16.42
CA ASP A 140 -2.48 -5.12 -17.25
C ASP A 140 -3.95 -4.87 -16.88
N PHE A 141 -4.41 -3.63 -17.02
CA PHE A 141 -5.85 -3.36 -16.99
C PHE A 141 -6.52 -4.17 -18.11
N HIS A 142 -7.76 -4.62 -17.87
CA HIS A 142 -8.53 -5.24 -18.93
C HIS A 142 -8.79 -4.19 -20.00
N TYR A 143 -8.30 -4.43 -21.21
CA TYR A 143 -8.45 -3.55 -22.34
C TYR A 143 -8.80 -4.35 -23.59
N GLU A 144 -9.93 -4.01 -24.20
CA GLU A 144 -10.41 -4.68 -25.41
C GLU A 144 -11.05 -3.64 -26.33
N VAL A 145 -10.58 -3.55 -27.57
CA VAL A 145 -11.25 -2.76 -28.61
C VAL A 145 -12.43 -3.56 -29.17
N ILE A 146 -13.60 -2.94 -29.19
CA ILE A 146 -14.86 -3.54 -29.58
C ILE A 146 -15.58 -2.69 -30.64
N ASN A 147 -16.76 -3.13 -31.09
CA ASN A 147 -17.58 -2.44 -32.09
C ASN A 147 -16.79 -2.05 -33.35
N ASN A 148 -16.03 -2.99 -33.91
CA ASN A 148 -15.21 -2.81 -35.11
C ASN A 148 -14.19 -1.64 -35.01
N GLY A 149 -13.70 -1.34 -33.81
CA GLY A 149 -12.71 -0.26 -33.61
C GLY A 149 -13.31 1.06 -33.15
N ASN A 150 -14.63 1.15 -32.99
CA ASN A 150 -15.28 2.40 -32.60
C ASN A 150 -15.29 2.64 -31.09
N ASN A 151 -15.19 1.57 -30.29
CA ASN A 151 -15.26 1.63 -28.84
C ASN A 151 -14.19 0.73 -28.19
N TYR A 152 -13.98 0.91 -26.90
CA TYR A 152 -13.13 0.00 -26.12
C TYR A 152 -13.65 -0.15 -24.69
N LEU A 153 -13.29 -1.27 -24.08
CA LEU A 153 -13.43 -1.54 -22.67
C LEU A 153 -12.12 -1.17 -21.98
N LEU A 154 -12.22 -0.54 -20.82
CA LEU A 154 -11.10 -0.34 -19.89
C LEU A 154 -11.61 -0.46 -18.45
N PHE A 155 -11.12 -1.45 -17.71
CA PHE A 155 -11.45 -1.64 -16.30
C PHE A 155 -10.36 -2.45 -15.58
N GLY A 156 -10.31 -2.34 -14.25
CA GLY A 156 -9.47 -3.18 -13.40
C GLY A 156 -10.25 -4.40 -12.93
N VAL A 157 -9.62 -5.59 -12.97
CA VAL A 157 -10.28 -6.89 -12.68
C VAL A 157 -10.32 -7.23 -11.18
N GLY A 158 -10.31 -6.21 -10.34
CA GLY A 158 -10.50 -6.36 -8.89
C GLY A 158 -9.53 -7.31 -8.17
N LEU A 159 -10.04 -7.90 -7.09
CA LEU A 159 -9.33 -8.79 -6.18
C LEU A 159 -9.34 -10.24 -6.67
N ASP A 160 -10.43 -10.64 -7.33
CA ASP A 160 -10.60 -12.00 -7.87
C ASP A 160 -9.72 -12.26 -9.10
N ALA A 161 -9.28 -11.19 -9.77
CA ALA A 161 -8.48 -11.23 -10.99
C ALA A 161 -9.19 -11.84 -12.21
N GLU A 162 -10.52 -11.89 -12.17
CA GLU A 162 -11.38 -12.39 -13.23
C GLU A 162 -12.17 -11.22 -13.84
N PRO A 163 -12.14 -11.03 -15.18
CA PRO A 163 -12.90 -9.95 -15.79
C PRO A 163 -14.40 -10.27 -15.84
N PHE A 164 -15.23 -9.23 -15.85
CA PHE A 164 -16.69 -9.28 -15.93
C PHE A 164 -17.36 -9.84 -14.67
N THR A 165 -16.80 -9.53 -13.52
CA THR A 165 -17.33 -9.90 -12.21
C THR A 165 -17.90 -8.67 -11.49
N GLN A 166 -18.41 -8.87 -10.27
CA GLN A 166 -18.95 -7.77 -9.47
C GLN A 166 -17.87 -6.89 -8.82
N ASP A 167 -16.62 -7.35 -8.78
CA ASP A 167 -15.52 -6.62 -8.14
C ASP A 167 -14.72 -5.75 -9.15
N ASP A 168 -15.11 -5.79 -10.42
CA ASP A 168 -14.54 -4.95 -11.49
C ASP A 168 -14.66 -3.46 -11.15
N ILE A 169 -13.55 -2.75 -11.37
CA ILE A 169 -13.41 -1.33 -11.05
C ILE A 169 -13.32 -0.53 -12.35
N TYR A 170 -14.10 0.55 -12.44
CA TYR A 170 -14.23 1.34 -13.67
C TYR A 170 -13.67 2.77 -13.52
N PRO A 171 -13.20 3.41 -14.60
CA PRO A 171 -12.79 4.81 -14.57
C PRO A 171 -13.97 5.74 -14.23
N LEU A 172 -13.63 6.94 -13.74
CA LEU A 172 -14.61 8.01 -13.53
C LEU A 172 -14.76 8.81 -14.81
N ILE A 173 -15.96 8.74 -15.40
CA ILE A 173 -16.33 9.45 -16.63
C ILE A 173 -17.45 10.45 -16.31
N ASP A 174 -17.29 11.69 -16.74
CA ASP A 174 -18.31 12.72 -16.62
C ASP A 174 -19.29 12.59 -17.81
N PRO A 175 -20.56 12.26 -17.59
CA PRO A 175 -21.51 11.99 -18.67
C PRO A 175 -21.80 13.21 -19.56
N VAL A 176 -21.50 14.42 -19.08
CA VAL A 176 -21.70 15.66 -19.83
C VAL A 176 -20.43 16.07 -20.58
N LYS A 177 -19.27 15.99 -19.91
CA LYS A 177 -17.99 16.46 -20.48
C LYS A 177 -17.34 15.41 -21.39
N ASP A 178 -17.53 14.14 -21.07
CA ASP A 178 -16.87 13.02 -21.74
C ASP A 178 -17.80 12.28 -22.71
N GLN A 179 -18.89 12.92 -23.17
CA GLN A 179 -19.89 12.32 -24.08
C GLN A 179 -19.35 11.84 -25.44
N ASN A 180 -18.14 12.25 -25.84
CA ASN A 180 -17.53 11.96 -27.14
C ASN A 180 -16.32 11.01 -27.06
N ILE A 181 -16.17 10.27 -25.97
CA ILE A 181 -15.12 9.24 -25.82
C ILE A 181 -15.61 7.89 -26.33
N GLY A 182 -14.70 6.99 -26.69
CA GLY A 182 -15.03 5.63 -27.13
C GLY A 182 -15.12 4.61 -26.01
N TRP A 183 -14.75 4.97 -24.78
CA TRP A 183 -14.88 4.07 -23.63
C TRP A 183 -16.33 3.69 -23.39
N VAL A 184 -16.56 2.39 -23.15
CA VAL A 184 -17.86 1.87 -22.71
C VAL A 184 -17.68 0.88 -21.57
N LYS A 185 -18.71 0.75 -20.72
CA LYS A 185 -18.66 -0.12 -19.53
C LYS A 185 -18.83 -1.60 -19.86
N SER A 186 -19.57 -1.92 -20.92
CA SER A 186 -19.89 -3.28 -21.33
C SER A 186 -19.93 -3.40 -22.85
N LYS A 187 -19.85 -4.64 -23.34
CA LYS A 187 -20.06 -4.99 -24.76
C LYS A 187 -21.49 -4.67 -25.20
#